data_AF-A0A3D1BR17-F1
#
_entry.id   AF-A0A3D1BR17-F1
#
_cell.length_a   1.000
_cell.length_b   1.000
_cell.length_c   1.000
_cell.angle_alpha   90.00
_cell.angle_beta   90.00
_cell.angle_gamma   90.00
#
_symmetry.space_group_name_H-M   'P 1'
#
loop_
_entity.id
_entity.type
_entity.pdbx_description
1 polymer ?
#
loop_
_entity_poly.entity_id
_entity_poly.type
_entity_poly.pdbx_seq_one_letter_code
_entity_poly.pdbx_strand_id
1 'polypeptide(L)'
;MRSYIFKLLLSFSILISGAVSLSGQTTYTSAVSGTWSDGSTWIGGVAPGSTDNAIISEGTIVTISGTDAIINDLTIETGAVVNAENRILTVNGKLLVYGTYTSENSDAKDLFFNGDSIGGTGFIKTDFANKEIAISANTVILPSSDMKVYGKISLGSDVTITNKGKIEVTEDINGASATTSIWVNSNNSYLVAGSFPMATGILNASLPGNTVEYNKLGDQTLKLPSASIYHNLVFRGSGNKTLPGAIVVNGNIEIYNSAILQGNNFNIDIKGDWTNYSDFVPGTGRVSFTGTVDQVVENPMIERFYNLRLFKS
;
A
#
# COMPACT_ATOMS: atom_id res chain seq x y z
N MET A 1 -47.18 48.50 51.23
CA MET A 1 -47.45 47.56 50.10
C MET A 1 -47.29 48.37 48.82
N ARG A 2 -46.36 48.15 47.88
CA ARG A 2 -45.45 47.05 47.53
C ARG A 2 -44.11 47.64 47.08
N SER A 3 -43.04 46.89 47.36
CA SER A 3 -41.63 47.20 47.17
C SER A 3 -41.18 47.10 45.71
N TYR A 4 -40.26 47.97 45.31
CA TYR A 4 -39.51 47.91 44.06
C TYR A 4 -38.30 46.96 44.19
N ILE A 5 -38.16 46.07 43.20
CA ILE A 5 -36.95 45.73 42.41
C ILE A 5 -35.59 45.65 43.14
N PHE A 6 -34.93 44.48 43.13
CA PHE A 6 -33.68 44.23 42.36
C PHE A 6 -33.24 42.76 42.40
N LYS A 7 -32.94 42.21 41.21
CA LYS A 7 -32.39 40.87 40.96
C LYS A 7 -30.89 40.86 41.23
N LEU A 8 -30.36 39.83 41.90
CA LEU A 8 -28.93 39.54 41.96
C LEU A 8 -28.67 38.23 41.20
N LEU A 9 -28.19 38.33 39.95
CA LEU A 9 -27.58 37.22 39.22
C LEU A 9 -26.08 37.25 39.52
N LEU A 10 -25.56 36.21 40.15
CA LEU A 10 -24.12 36.03 40.35
C LEU A 10 -23.56 35.26 39.16
N SER A 11 -23.01 35.94 38.15
CA SER A 11 -22.26 35.30 37.06
C SER A 11 -20.79 35.20 37.48
N PHE A 12 -20.32 33.98 37.70
CA PHE A 12 -18.91 33.70 37.98
C PHE A 12 -18.13 33.71 36.65
N SER A 13 -17.49 34.82 36.32
CA SER A 13 -16.57 34.90 35.17
C SER A 13 -15.20 34.37 35.59
N ILE A 14 -14.90 33.13 35.19
CA ILE A 14 -13.53 32.61 35.21
C ILE A 14 -12.77 33.25 34.03
N LEU A 15 -11.85 34.16 34.33
CA LEU A 15 -10.83 34.62 33.38
C LEU A 15 -9.76 33.52 33.26
N ILE A 16 -9.83 32.72 32.19
CA ILE A 16 -8.68 31.91 31.75
C ILE A 16 -7.79 32.84 30.92
N SER A 17 -6.75 33.39 31.52
CA SER A 17 -5.68 34.15 30.85
C SER A 17 -4.58 33.23 30.33
N GLY A 18 -4.96 32.16 29.64
CA GLY A 18 -4.05 31.35 28.84
C GLY A 18 -4.40 31.57 27.39
N ALA A 19 -3.48 32.09 26.58
CA ALA A 19 -3.61 32.02 25.14
C ALA A 19 -3.59 30.53 24.75
N VAL A 20 -4.77 29.93 24.59
CA VAL A 20 -4.91 28.67 23.89
C VAL A 20 -4.68 29.03 22.43
N SER A 21 -3.44 28.94 21.95
CA SER A 21 -3.21 28.92 20.51
C SER A 21 -3.82 27.62 20.01
N LEU A 22 -5.08 27.66 19.57
CA LEU A 22 -5.54 26.70 18.57
C LEU A 22 -4.68 26.97 17.34
N SER A 23 -3.55 26.26 17.23
CA SER A 23 -2.87 26.17 15.95
C SER A 23 -3.79 25.35 15.06
N GLY A 24 -4.68 26.03 14.34
CA GLY A 24 -5.48 25.39 13.31
C GLY A 24 -4.54 24.82 12.25
N GLN A 25 -4.82 23.62 11.77
CA GLN A 25 -4.12 23.08 10.61
C GLN A 25 -4.39 24.03 9.44
N THR A 26 -3.31 24.57 8.85
CA THR A 26 -3.41 25.41 7.65
C THR A 26 -2.91 24.61 6.46
N THR A 27 -3.56 24.75 5.31
CA THR A 27 -3.10 24.12 4.07
C THR A 27 -2.26 25.11 3.27
N TYR A 28 -1.01 24.73 3.00
CA TYR A 28 -0.08 25.48 2.17
C TYR A 28 -0.01 24.84 0.79
N THR A 29 -0.04 25.66 -0.25
CA THR A 29 0.06 25.21 -1.64
C THR A 29 1.34 25.79 -2.26
N SER A 30 2.11 24.96 -2.96
CA SER A 30 3.31 25.43 -3.66
C SER A 30 2.94 26.40 -4.78
N ALA A 31 3.53 27.59 -4.79
CA ALA A 31 3.35 28.60 -5.83
C ALA A 31 4.33 28.41 -7.00
N VAL A 32 5.55 27.96 -6.70
CA VAL A 32 6.65 27.75 -7.64
C VAL A 32 7.50 26.57 -7.18
N SER A 33 8.31 26.01 -8.09
CA SER A 33 9.34 25.05 -7.70
C SER A 33 10.38 25.71 -6.79
N GLY A 34 10.82 25.00 -5.75
CA GLY A 34 11.71 25.59 -4.75
C GLY A 34 12.01 24.63 -3.59
N THR A 35 12.63 25.16 -2.54
CA THR A 35 12.94 24.38 -1.34
C THR A 35 11.76 24.38 -0.37
N TRP A 36 11.47 23.24 0.26
CA TRP A 36 10.37 23.08 1.23
C TRP A 36 10.40 24.14 2.33
N SER A 37 11.57 24.42 2.89
CA SER A 37 11.75 25.38 3.99
C SER A 37 11.78 26.85 3.56
N ASP A 38 11.78 27.15 2.27
CA ASP A 38 11.75 28.53 1.78
C ASP A 38 10.30 28.98 1.60
N GLY A 39 9.91 30.05 2.30
CA GLY A 39 8.58 30.64 2.20
C GLY A 39 8.24 31.10 0.78
N SER A 40 9.21 31.44 -0.06
CA SER A 40 8.99 31.83 -1.46
C SER A 40 8.41 30.71 -2.33
N THR A 41 8.60 29.44 -1.92
CA THR A 41 8.03 28.26 -2.58
C THR A 41 6.50 28.21 -2.43
N TRP A 42 5.93 28.85 -1.41
CA TRP A 42 4.54 28.64 -0.98
C TRP A 42 3.68 29.88 -1.18
N ILE A 43 2.42 29.66 -1.54
CA ILE A 43 1.42 30.73 -1.56
C ILE A 43 1.32 31.34 -0.15
N GLY A 44 1.47 32.66 -0.06
CA GLY A 44 1.49 33.39 1.20
C GLY A 44 2.89 33.66 1.77
N GLY A 45 3.96 33.17 1.13
CA GLY A 45 5.34 33.54 1.47
C GLY A 45 5.87 32.89 2.76
N VAL A 46 5.21 31.84 3.25
CA VAL A 46 5.55 31.14 4.50
C VAL A 46 5.53 29.64 4.24
N ALA A 47 6.57 28.92 4.69
CA ALA A 47 6.66 27.47 4.56
C ALA A 47 5.76 26.75 5.60
N PRO A 48 5.20 25.58 5.25
CA PRO A 48 4.38 24.79 6.17
C PRO A 48 5.22 24.23 7.32
N GLY A 49 4.64 24.26 8.53
CA GLY A 49 5.18 23.60 9.71
C GLY A 49 4.68 22.16 9.88
N SER A 50 5.13 21.51 10.96
CA SER A 50 4.87 20.08 11.21
C SER A 50 3.42 19.71 11.47
N THR A 51 2.57 20.68 11.82
CA THR A 51 1.14 20.50 12.08
C THR A 51 0.26 20.91 10.91
N ASP A 52 0.87 21.46 9.86
CA ASP A 52 0.15 21.98 8.70
C ASP A 52 -0.06 20.90 7.65
N ASN A 53 -0.85 21.23 6.64
CA ASN A 53 -1.07 20.40 5.46
C ASN A 53 -0.35 21.04 4.27
N ALA A 54 0.09 20.24 3.31
CA ALA A 54 0.74 20.71 2.10
C ALA A 54 0.09 20.14 0.84
N ILE A 55 -0.06 20.98 -0.19
CA ILE A 55 -0.40 20.60 -1.55
C ILE A 55 0.76 21.02 -2.45
N ILE A 56 1.37 20.06 -3.12
CA ILE A 56 2.36 20.31 -4.16
C ILE A 56 1.61 20.34 -5.48
N SER A 57 1.49 21.54 -6.04
CA SER A 57 0.68 21.82 -7.22
C SER A 57 1.30 21.29 -8.50
N GLU A 58 0.43 20.95 -9.46
CA GLU A 58 0.83 20.50 -10.79
C GLU A 58 1.97 21.35 -11.39
N GLY A 59 2.98 20.66 -11.93
CA GLY A 59 4.13 21.28 -12.59
C GLY A 59 5.21 21.85 -11.65
N THR A 60 5.01 21.79 -10.33
CA THR A 60 6.03 22.23 -9.36
C THR A 60 6.89 21.07 -8.85
N ILE A 61 8.14 21.40 -8.50
CA ILE A 61 9.07 20.50 -7.82
C ILE A 61 9.45 21.15 -6.50
N VAL A 62 9.08 20.51 -5.39
CA VAL A 62 9.45 20.95 -4.04
C VAL A 62 10.52 20.02 -3.48
N THR A 63 11.70 20.57 -3.23
CA THR A 63 12.86 19.82 -2.74
C THR A 63 13.00 19.98 -1.22
N ILE A 64 13.17 18.87 -0.49
CA ILE A 64 13.49 18.90 0.94
C ILE A 64 15.00 18.84 1.08
N SER A 65 15.61 19.95 1.50
CA SER A 65 17.06 20.08 1.65
C SER A 65 17.42 20.82 2.94
N GLY A 66 18.66 20.68 3.41
CA GLY A 66 19.17 21.30 4.64
C GLY A 66 18.72 20.61 5.94
N THR A 67 17.42 20.41 6.13
CA THR A 67 16.82 19.71 7.28
C THR A 67 15.72 18.75 6.82
N ASP A 68 15.36 17.79 7.68
CA ASP A 68 14.21 16.92 7.47
C ASP A 68 12.90 17.73 7.51
N ALA A 69 11.85 17.20 6.90
CA ALA A 69 10.52 17.80 6.87
C ALA A 69 9.50 16.91 7.58
N ILE A 70 8.57 17.56 8.29
CA ILE A 70 7.42 16.92 8.92
C ILE A 70 6.18 17.67 8.44
N ILE A 71 5.11 16.95 8.13
CA ILE A 71 3.83 17.52 7.73
C ILE A 71 2.69 16.67 8.30
N ASN A 72 1.50 17.26 8.46
CA ASN A 72 0.30 16.51 8.79
C ASN A 72 -0.22 15.79 7.54
N ASP A 73 -0.94 16.48 6.65
CA ASP A 73 -1.40 15.90 5.39
C ASP A 73 -0.54 16.38 4.21
N LEU A 74 -0.29 15.50 3.24
CA LEU A 74 0.40 15.83 2.00
C LEU A 74 -0.41 15.37 0.79
N THR A 75 -0.65 16.28 -0.14
CA THR A 75 -1.12 15.97 -1.48
C THR A 75 -0.06 16.35 -2.51
N ILE A 76 0.34 15.43 -3.36
CA ILE A 76 1.20 15.66 -4.52
C ILE A 76 0.32 15.53 -5.76
N GLU A 77 -0.03 16.64 -6.39
CA GLU A 77 -0.90 16.65 -7.56
C GLU A 77 -0.22 15.99 -8.78
N THR A 78 -1.03 15.63 -9.78
CA THR A 78 -0.52 15.07 -11.04
C THR A 78 0.54 15.98 -11.64
N GLY A 79 1.66 15.40 -12.08
CA GLY A 79 2.78 16.17 -12.65
C GLY A 79 3.63 16.95 -11.63
N ALA A 80 3.25 16.97 -10.35
CA ALA A 80 4.04 17.57 -9.28
C ALA A 80 5.05 16.58 -8.69
N VAL A 81 6.13 17.10 -8.09
CA VAL A 81 7.19 16.28 -7.49
C VAL A 81 7.57 16.79 -6.09
N VAL A 82 7.64 15.88 -5.13
CA VAL A 82 8.44 16.06 -3.90
C VAL A 82 9.74 15.31 -4.07
N ASN A 83 10.88 16.02 -4.01
CA ASN A 83 12.21 15.42 -4.01
C ASN A 83 12.82 15.53 -2.61
N ALA A 84 12.91 14.42 -1.89
CA ALA A 84 13.46 14.37 -0.55
C ALA A 84 15.00 14.37 -0.51
N GLU A 85 15.69 14.26 -1.65
CA GLU A 85 17.15 14.13 -1.73
C GLU A 85 17.70 13.09 -0.72
N ASN A 86 18.44 13.54 0.30
CA ASN A 86 19.00 12.74 1.38
C ASN A 86 18.33 12.99 2.75
N ARG A 87 17.09 13.49 2.72
CA ARG A 87 16.32 13.91 3.89
C ARG A 87 15.15 12.98 4.17
N ILE A 88 14.73 13.01 5.42
CA ILE A 88 13.51 12.36 5.87
C ILE A 88 12.33 13.29 5.58
N LEU A 89 11.28 12.72 4.99
CA LEU A 89 9.94 13.28 5.07
C LEU A 89 9.12 12.41 6.04
N THR A 90 8.46 13.04 7.00
CA THR A 90 7.46 12.39 7.87
C THR A 90 6.07 12.96 7.58
N VAL A 91 5.11 12.08 7.26
CA VAL A 91 3.69 12.44 7.08
C VAL A 91 2.88 11.79 8.21
N ASN A 92 2.23 12.61 9.04
CA ASN A 92 1.51 12.15 10.23
C ASN A 92 0.01 11.92 10.02
N GLY A 93 -0.53 12.44 8.91
CA GLY A 93 -1.92 12.30 8.51
C GLY A 93 -2.01 11.69 7.12
N LYS A 94 -2.88 12.23 6.28
CA LYS A 94 -3.19 11.66 4.98
C LYS A 94 -2.09 11.92 3.96
N LEU A 95 -1.70 10.89 3.19
CA LEU A 95 -0.81 11.02 2.03
C LEU A 95 -1.54 10.69 0.73
N LEU A 96 -1.70 11.69 -0.14
CA LEU A 96 -2.23 11.54 -1.50
C LEU A 96 -1.13 11.78 -2.54
N VAL A 97 -0.81 10.77 -3.34
CA VAL A 97 0.23 10.83 -4.37
C VAL A 97 -0.38 10.59 -5.74
N TYR A 98 -0.66 11.67 -6.47
CA TYR A 98 -1.04 11.64 -7.88
C TYR A 98 0.14 11.97 -8.80
N GLY A 99 1.09 12.77 -8.30
CA GLY A 99 2.39 13.03 -8.92
C GLY A 99 3.46 12.03 -8.48
N THR A 100 4.61 12.54 -8.03
CA THR A 100 5.74 11.72 -7.60
C THR A 100 6.31 12.18 -6.26
N TYR A 101 6.48 11.26 -5.32
CA TYR A 101 7.47 11.38 -4.25
C TYR A 101 8.74 10.65 -4.68
N THR A 102 9.90 11.26 -4.52
CA THR A 102 11.19 10.63 -4.85
C THR A 102 12.28 10.98 -3.85
N SER A 103 13.25 10.08 -3.71
CA SER A 103 14.48 10.23 -2.92
C SER A 103 15.67 9.73 -3.73
N GLU A 104 15.90 10.36 -4.90
CA GLU A 104 16.85 9.89 -5.90
C GLU A 104 18.34 10.20 -5.55
N ASN A 105 18.78 9.82 -4.35
CA ASN A 105 20.11 10.07 -3.81
C ASN A 105 20.71 8.78 -3.21
N SER A 106 22.00 8.51 -3.39
CA SER A 106 22.66 7.36 -2.76
C SER A 106 22.61 7.37 -1.24
N ASP A 107 22.54 8.56 -0.65
CA ASP A 107 22.40 8.82 0.79
C ASP A 107 20.95 9.09 1.20
N ALA A 108 19.98 8.72 0.35
CA ALA A 108 18.55 8.84 0.61
C ALA A 108 18.15 8.34 2.00
N LYS A 109 17.00 8.80 2.48
CA LYS A 109 16.39 8.33 3.72
C LYS A 109 14.98 7.82 3.43
N ASP A 110 14.42 7.12 4.39
CA ASP A 110 13.08 6.56 4.29
C ASP A 110 12.02 7.66 4.28
N LEU A 111 10.88 7.37 3.66
CA LEU A 111 9.65 8.11 3.86
C LEU A 111 8.95 7.53 5.10
N PHE A 112 8.87 8.29 6.20
CA PHE A 112 8.12 7.86 7.38
C PHE A 112 6.65 8.24 7.26
N PHE A 113 5.78 7.27 7.48
CA PHE A 113 4.35 7.46 7.44
C PHE A 113 3.70 6.98 8.75
N ASN A 114 3.08 7.91 9.46
CA ASN A 114 2.41 7.66 10.74
C ASN A 114 0.89 7.94 10.66
N GLY A 115 0.38 8.09 9.44
CA GLY A 115 -0.99 8.51 9.16
C GLY A 115 -1.99 7.38 9.02
N ASP A 116 -3.23 7.77 8.76
CA ASP A 116 -4.38 6.86 8.67
C ASP A 116 -4.66 6.35 7.25
N SER A 117 -4.23 7.09 6.23
CA SER A 117 -4.62 6.83 4.85
C SER A 117 -3.58 7.24 3.81
N ILE A 118 -3.38 6.36 2.84
CA ILE A 118 -2.56 6.58 1.66
C ILE A 118 -3.44 6.38 0.42
N GLY A 119 -3.29 7.21 -0.60
CA GLY A 119 -3.92 6.94 -1.90
C GLY A 119 -3.39 7.77 -3.05
N GLY A 120 -4.00 7.61 -4.21
CA GLY A 120 -3.64 8.32 -5.44
C GLY A 120 -3.33 7.37 -6.59
N THR A 121 -2.75 7.89 -7.66
CA THR A 121 -2.45 7.14 -8.90
C THR A 121 -1.01 7.33 -9.36
N GLY A 122 -0.19 7.94 -8.50
CA GLY A 122 1.17 8.35 -8.80
C GLY A 122 2.22 7.36 -8.30
N PHE A 123 3.42 7.90 -8.11
CA PHE A 123 4.62 7.13 -7.82
C PHE A 123 5.24 7.53 -6.48
N ILE A 124 5.60 6.54 -5.67
CA ILE A 124 6.51 6.72 -4.53
C ILE A 124 7.81 6.01 -4.88
N LYS A 125 8.90 6.75 -4.95
CA LYS A 125 10.22 6.22 -5.30
C LYS A 125 11.17 6.32 -4.10
N THR A 126 11.34 5.18 -3.43
CA THR A 126 12.32 4.92 -2.38
C THR A 126 13.22 3.78 -2.86
N ASP A 127 13.72 3.89 -4.09
CA ASP A 127 14.33 2.82 -4.88
C ASP A 127 15.85 2.72 -4.74
N PHE A 128 16.45 3.56 -3.90
CA PHE A 128 17.84 3.40 -3.49
C PHE A 128 17.99 2.29 -2.45
N ALA A 129 19.13 1.59 -2.49
CA ALA A 129 19.34 0.38 -1.70
C ALA A 129 19.00 0.57 -0.21
N ASN A 130 18.17 -0.34 0.31
CA ASN A 130 17.67 -0.34 1.70
C ASN A 130 16.89 0.92 2.07
N LYS A 131 16.12 1.48 1.14
CA LYS A 131 15.14 2.52 1.43
C LYS A 131 13.72 2.01 1.28
N GLU A 132 12.84 2.62 2.04
CA GLU A 132 11.46 2.19 2.14
C GLU A 132 10.52 3.34 2.44
N ILE A 133 9.23 3.10 2.20
CA ILE A 133 8.19 3.75 2.98
C ILE A 133 7.99 2.94 4.27
N ALA A 134 8.30 3.57 5.41
CA ALA A 134 8.18 2.98 6.72
C ALA A 134 6.88 3.42 7.39
N ILE A 135 5.94 2.48 7.53
CA ILE A 135 4.59 2.72 8.03
C ILE A 135 4.50 2.27 9.49
N SER A 136 4.28 3.23 10.40
CA SER A 136 4.24 2.98 11.85
C SER A 136 2.84 3.00 12.45
N ALA A 137 1.81 3.33 11.66
CA ALA A 137 0.42 3.43 12.10
C ALA A 137 -0.50 2.56 11.23
N ASN A 138 -1.63 2.16 11.81
CA ASN A 138 -2.68 1.47 11.06
C ASN A 138 -3.15 2.34 9.89
N THR A 139 -3.03 1.81 8.68
CA THR A 139 -3.17 2.59 7.44
C THR A 139 -4.19 1.95 6.51
N VAL A 140 -5.02 2.76 5.87
CA VAL A 140 -5.90 2.35 4.78
C VAL A 140 -5.34 2.84 3.45
N ILE A 141 -5.08 1.93 2.51
CA ILE A 141 -4.87 2.32 1.11
C ILE A 141 -6.26 2.53 0.50
N LEU A 142 -6.52 3.73 0.01
CA LEU A 142 -7.86 4.17 -0.39
C LEU A 142 -8.40 3.38 -1.59
N PRO A 143 -9.73 3.19 -1.71
CA PRO A 143 -10.33 2.42 -2.82
C PRO A 143 -10.03 2.96 -4.22
N SER A 144 -9.85 4.27 -4.35
CA SER A 144 -9.54 4.92 -5.64
C SER A 144 -8.07 4.82 -6.03
N SER A 145 -7.24 4.11 -5.26
CA SER A 145 -5.80 4.08 -5.49
C SER A 145 -5.45 3.15 -6.65
N ASP A 146 -4.54 3.58 -7.50
CA ASP A 146 -3.80 2.76 -8.46
C ASP A 146 -2.33 3.22 -8.44
N MET A 147 -1.66 2.95 -7.33
CA MET A 147 -0.33 3.50 -7.03
C MET A 147 0.77 2.50 -7.32
N LYS A 148 1.97 3.03 -7.53
CA LYS A 148 3.19 2.23 -7.61
C LYS A 148 4.28 2.75 -6.66
N VAL A 149 4.83 1.83 -5.88
CA VAL A 149 5.98 2.04 -5.00
C VAL A 149 7.18 1.37 -5.64
N TYR A 150 8.14 2.19 -6.07
CA TYR A 150 9.47 1.73 -6.45
C TYR A 150 10.32 1.65 -5.20
N GLY A 151 10.59 0.42 -4.74
CA GLY A 151 11.27 0.14 -3.48
C GLY A 151 10.42 -0.72 -2.55
N LYS A 152 10.71 -0.61 -1.25
CA LYS A 152 10.12 -1.47 -0.20
C LYS A 152 9.03 -0.76 0.58
N ILE A 153 8.16 -1.54 1.20
CA ILE A 153 7.25 -1.09 2.27
C ILE A 153 7.60 -1.84 3.55
N SER A 154 7.82 -1.12 4.65
CA SER A 154 7.91 -1.73 5.97
C SER A 154 6.72 -1.35 6.86
N LEU A 155 6.31 -2.30 7.70
CA LEU A 155 5.27 -2.14 8.70
C LEU A 155 5.89 -2.26 10.09
N GLY A 156 5.57 -1.33 10.98
CA GLY A 156 5.88 -1.44 12.40
C GLY A 156 5.27 -2.69 13.06
N SER A 157 5.66 -2.97 14.29
CA SER A 157 4.97 -3.95 15.13
C SER A 157 3.55 -3.46 15.41
N ASP A 158 2.57 -4.37 15.43
CA ASP A 158 1.16 -4.06 15.69
C ASP A 158 0.51 -3.12 14.64
N VAL A 159 1.14 -2.98 13.47
CA VAL A 159 0.62 -2.21 12.34
C VAL A 159 -0.18 -3.10 11.41
N THR A 160 -1.41 -2.68 11.10
CA THR A 160 -2.26 -3.25 10.06
C THR A 160 -2.38 -2.27 8.89
N ILE A 161 -1.97 -2.71 7.69
CA ILE A 161 -2.30 -2.05 6.43
C ILE A 161 -3.53 -2.72 5.83
N THR A 162 -4.58 -1.94 5.56
CA THR A 162 -5.79 -2.39 4.87
C THR A 162 -5.80 -1.84 3.45
N ASN A 163 -5.44 -2.67 2.47
CA ASN A 163 -5.53 -2.32 1.06
C ASN A 163 -6.99 -2.41 0.59
N LYS A 164 -7.55 -1.30 0.10
CA LYS A 164 -8.88 -1.27 -0.56
C LYS A 164 -8.80 -0.88 -2.04
N GLY A 165 -7.63 -0.48 -2.53
CA GLY A 165 -7.41 -0.08 -3.92
C GLY A 165 -6.47 -1.04 -4.63
N LYS A 166 -5.72 -0.49 -5.60
CA LYS A 166 -4.63 -1.17 -6.29
C LYS A 166 -3.29 -0.54 -5.90
N ILE A 167 -2.33 -1.41 -5.58
CA ILE A 167 -0.96 -1.01 -5.29
C ILE A 167 0.02 -2.02 -5.88
N GLU A 168 1.05 -1.51 -6.56
CA GLU A 168 2.23 -2.27 -6.96
C GLU A 168 3.43 -1.88 -6.10
N VAL A 169 4.15 -2.87 -5.59
CA VAL A 169 5.41 -2.69 -4.86
C VAL A 169 6.49 -3.48 -5.59
N THR A 170 7.54 -2.80 -6.05
CA THR A 170 8.55 -3.45 -6.91
C THR A 170 9.52 -4.33 -6.12
N GLU A 171 9.70 -4.09 -4.83
CA GLU A 171 10.54 -4.91 -3.95
C GLU A 171 9.71 -5.57 -2.83
N ASP A 172 10.29 -5.66 -1.62
CA ASP A 172 9.71 -6.37 -0.49
C ASP A 172 8.62 -5.55 0.21
N ILE A 173 7.61 -6.26 0.73
CA ILE A 173 6.70 -5.75 1.74
C ILE A 173 7.02 -6.56 3.00
N ASN A 174 7.40 -5.94 4.11
CA ASN A 174 7.78 -6.67 5.32
C ASN A 174 7.28 -6.01 6.59
N GLY A 175 6.91 -6.82 7.57
CA GLY A 175 6.61 -6.37 8.92
C GLY A 175 7.78 -6.48 9.88
N ALA A 176 7.72 -5.74 10.97
CA ALA A 176 8.61 -5.92 12.12
C ALA A 176 8.21 -7.12 13.00
N SER A 177 6.97 -7.61 12.89
CA SER A 177 6.42 -8.70 13.70
C SER A 177 5.75 -9.78 12.84
N ALA A 178 6.08 -11.04 13.09
CA ALA A 178 5.49 -12.18 12.37
C ALA A 178 4.01 -12.39 12.66
N THR A 179 3.51 -11.90 13.80
CA THR A 179 2.15 -12.15 14.28
C THR A 179 1.26 -10.91 14.31
N THR A 180 1.86 -9.71 14.33
CA THR A 180 1.10 -8.46 14.53
C THR A 180 1.34 -7.39 13.47
N SER A 181 2.31 -7.57 12.58
CA SER A 181 2.34 -6.80 11.34
C SER A 181 1.46 -7.50 10.31
N ILE A 182 0.38 -6.84 9.90
CA ILE A 182 -0.70 -7.45 9.10
C ILE A 182 -0.94 -6.65 7.83
N TRP A 183 -0.92 -7.33 6.69
CA TRP A 183 -1.45 -6.82 5.44
C TRP A 183 -2.80 -7.45 5.15
N VAL A 184 -3.85 -6.64 4.98
CA VAL A 184 -5.18 -7.08 4.55
C VAL A 184 -5.44 -6.62 3.13
N ASN A 185 -5.59 -7.56 2.20
CA ASN A 185 -6.09 -7.28 0.86
C ASN A 185 -7.63 -7.40 0.88
N SER A 186 -8.31 -6.26 0.92
CA SER A 186 -9.76 -6.16 1.11
C SER A 186 -10.55 -6.58 -0.13
N ASN A 187 -11.87 -6.59 -0.03
CA ASN A 187 -12.73 -6.95 -1.16
C ASN A 187 -12.39 -6.13 -2.42
N ASN A 188 -12.25 -6.82 -3.56
CA ASN A 188 -11.94 -6.24 -4.87
C ASN A 188 -10.62 -5.43 -4.94
N SER A 189 -9.76 -5.49 -3.92
CA SER A 189 -8.47 -4.81 -3.96
C SER A 189 -7.43 -5.63 -4.73
N TYR A 190 -6.36 -4.96 -5.16
CA TYR A 190 -5.31 -5.56 -5.97
C TYR A 190 -3.93 -5.27 -5.36
N LEU A 191 -3.17 -6.32 -5.08
CA LEU A 191 -1.79 -6.22 -4.61
C LEU A 191 -0.87 -6.83 -5.66
N VAL A 192 0.06 -6.05 -6.19
CA VAL A 192 1.17 -6.56 -7.02
C VAL A 192 2.44 -6.61 -6.19
N ALA A 193 2.99 -7.81 -6.02
CA ALA A 193 4.23 -8.05 -5.30
C ALA A 193 5.37 -8.36 -6.29
N GLY A 194 6.30 -7.42 -6.41
CA GLY A 194 7.54 -7.56 -7.19
C GLY A 194 8.62 -8.40 -6.50
N SER A 195 8.47 -8.66 -5.20
CA SER A 195 9.31 -9.59 -4.43
C SER A 195 8.46 -10.43 -3.47
N PHE A 196 9.00 -10.92 -2.35
CA PHE A 196 8.29 -11.74 -1.39
C PHE A 196 7.42 -10.86 -0.46
N PRO A 197 6.08 -10.93 -0.53
CA PRO A 197 5.23 -10.12 0.33
C PRO A 197 5.11 -10.72 1.73
N MET A 198 5.26 -9.87 2.74
CA MET A 198 5.15 -10.19 4.17
C MET A 198 6.02 -11.40 4.56
N ALA A 199 7.33 -11.39 4.24
CA ALA A 199 8.26 -12.42 4.72
C ALA A 199 8.19 -12.53 6.24
N THR A 200 8.26 -11.38 6.90
CA THR A 200 7.82 -11.20 8.27
C THR A 200 6.42 -10.59 8.27
N GLY A 201 5.46 -11.27 8.90
CA GLY A 201 4.10 -10.79 9.08
C GLY A 201 3.04 -11.69 8.44
N ILE A 202 1.79 -11.23 8.52
CA ILE A 202 0.60 -11.94 8.05
C ILE A 202 0.08 -11.27 6.79
N LEU A 203 -0.19 -12.07 5.75
CA LEU A 203 -0.96 -11.65 4.59
C LEU A 203 -2.37 -12.24 4.66
N ASN A 204 -3.40 -11.40 4.74
CA ASN A 204 -4.80 -11.79 4.66
C ASN A 204 -5.31 -11.50 3.24
N ALA A 205 -5.49 -12.56 2.44
CA ALA A 205 -5.83 -12.46 1.01
C ALA A 205 -7.07 -13.29 0.61
N SER A 206 -7.92 -13.69 1.56
CA SER A 206 -9.07 -14.57 1.30
C SER A 206 -10.39 -13.84 0.97
N LEU A 207 -10.43 -12.51 1.15
CA LEU A 207 -11.64 -11.70 1.05
C LEU A 207 -12.21 -11.65 -0.38
N PRO A 208 -13.54 -11.56 -0.58
CA PRO A 208 -14.16 -11.67 -1.91
C PRO A 208 -13.64 -10.67 -2.96
N GLY A 209 -13.31 -11.16 -4.15
CA GLY A 209 -12.89 -10.39 -5.30
C GLY A 209 -11.46 -9.85 -5.28
N ASN A 210 -10.71 -9.98 -4.17
CA ASN A 210 -9.34 -9.46 -4.11
C ASN A 210 -8.36 -10.30 -4.95
N THR A 211 -7.31 -9.67 -5.46
CA THR A 211 -6.27 -10.32 -6.24
C THR A 211 -4.89 -10.05 -5.66
N VAL A 212 -4.08 -11.11 -5.56
CA VAL A 212 -2.63 -11.00 -5.35
C VAL A 212 -1.92 -11.42 -6.62
N GLU A 213 -1.11 -10.52 -7.17
CA GLU A 213 -0.28 -10.75 -8.34
C GLU A 213 1.20 -10.88 -7.95
N TYR A 214 1.84 -11.94 -8.41
CA TYR A 214 3.28 -12.16 -8.30
C TYR A 214 3.93 -11.86 -9.64
N ASN A 215 4.65 -10.74 -9.77
CA ASN A 215 5.11 -10.23 -11.07
C ASN A 215 6.63 -10.08 -11.23
N LYS A 216 7.43 -10.60 -10.29
CA LYS A 216 8.90 -10.44 -10.32
C LYS A 216 9.49 -10.86 -11.68
N LEU A 217 10.49 -10.14 -12.16
CA LEU A 217 11.32 -10.60 -13.27
C LEU A 217 12.39 -11.55 -12.71
N GLY A 218 12.11 -12.86 -12.78
CA GLY A 218 12.92 -13.91 -12.19
C GLY A 218 12.17 -14.68 -11.10
N ASP A 219 12.90 -15.61 -10.48
CA ASP A 219 12.33 -16.56 -9.52
C ASP A 219 11.77 -15.86 -8.27
N GLN A 220 10.59 -16.31 -7.88
CA GLN A 220 9.79 -15.77 -6.78
C GLN A 220 9.07 -16.92 -6.07
N THR A 221 9.25 -17.01 -4.76
CA THR A 221 8.45 -17.91 -3.92
C THR A 221 7.21 -17.16 -3.47
N LEU A 222 6.05 -17.84 -3.44
CA LEU A 222 4.82 -17.25 -2.93
C LEU A 222 4.86 -17.18 -1.40
N LYS A 223 4.11 -16.24 -0.83
CA LYS A 223 3.74 -16.27 0.59
C LYS A 223 2.60 -17.28 0.79
N LEU A 224 2.56 -17.99 1.92
CA LEU A 224 1.31 -18.61 2.38
C LEU A 224 0.53 -17.55 3.16
N PRO A 225 -0.63 -17.08 2.66
CA PRO A 225 -1.47 -16.16 3.38
C PRO A 225 -2.11 -16.86 4.59
N SER A 226 -2.81 -16.11 5.43
CA SER A 226 -3.60 -16.67 6.53
C SER A 226 -4.53 -17.78 6.03
N ALA A 227 -4.54 -18.90 6.77
CA ALA A 227 -5.19 -20.16 6.40
C ALA A 227 -4.73 -20.80 5.06
N SER A 228 -3.66 -20.30 4.43
CA SER A 228 -3.21 -20.68 3.08
C SER A 228 -4.27 -20.45 1.99
N ILE A 229 -5.12 -19.43 2.19
CA ILE A 229 -6.21 -19.08 1.28
C ILE A 229 -5.94 -17.77 0.55
N TYR A 230 -5.94 -17.84 -0.77
CA TYR A 230 -6.09 -16.70 -1.66
C TYR A 230 -7.52 -16.58 -2.16
N HIS A 231 -7.92 -15.37 -2.55
CA HIS A 231 -9.13 -15.20 -3.36
C HIS A 231 -8.81 -15.41 -4.83
N ASN A 232 -8.17 -14.45 -5.51
CA ASN A 232 -7.60 -14.65 -6.84
C ASN A 232 -6.07 -14.61 -6.80
N LEU A 233 -5.45 -15.36 -7.70
CA LEU A 233 -4.00 -15.35 -7.94
C LEU A 233 -3.70 -15.05 -9.40
N VAL A 234 -2.76 -14.13 -9.61
CA VAL A 234 -2.22 -13.83 -10.94
C VAL A 234 -0.71 -14.00 -10.92
N PHE A 235 -0.17 -14.66 -11.94
CA PHE A 235 1.26 -14.86 -12.11
C PHE A 235 1.72 -14.13 -13.38
N ARG A 236 2.65 -13.19 -13.22
CA ARG A 236 3.28 -12.44 -14.31
C ARG A 236 4.80 -12.39 -14.13
N GLY A 237 5.48 -11.73 -15.06
CA GLY A 237 6.94 -11.63 -15.07
C GLY A 237 7.60 -12.96 -15.41
N SER A 238 8.91 -12.94 -15.65
CA SER A 238 9.64 -14.15 -16.01
C SER A 238 9.97 -15.02 -14.79
N GLY A 239 10.34 -16.28 -15.05
CA GLY A 239 10.91 -17.18 -14.05
C GLY A 239 9.86 -17.95 -13.22
N ASN A 240 10.37 -18.73 -12.27
CA ASN A 240 9.57 -19.65 -11.47
C ASN A 240 8.78 -18.91 -10.38
N LYS A 241 7.46 -19.16 -10.33
CA LYS A 241 6.55 -18.75 -9.27
C LYS A 241 6.24 -19.98 -8.42
N THR A 242 6.93 -20.12 -7.29
CA THR A 242 7.01 -21.40 -6.57
C THR A 242 6.09 -21.46 -5.37
N LEU A 243 5.23 -22.49 -5.33
CA LEU A 243 4.42 -22.78 -4.16
C LEU A 243 5.29 -23.28 -2.99
N PRO A 244 5.20 -22.65 -1.81
CA PRO A 244 5.88 -23.11 -0.60
C PRO A 244 5.07 -24.16 0.19
N GLY A 245 3.81 -24.39 -0.19
CA GLY A 245 2.87 -25.24 0.52
C GLY A 245 1.55 -25.38 -0.24
N ALA A 246 0.65 -26.21 0.26
CA ALA A 246 -0.69 -26.36 -0.31
C ALA A 246 -1.51 -25.07 -0.17
N ILE A 247 -2.32 -24.76 -1.18
CA ILE A 247 -3.14 -23.54 -1.22
C ILE A 247 -4.58 -23.83 -1.61
N VAL A 248 -5.47 -22.97 -1.13
CA VAL A 248 -6.84 -22.86 -1.62
C VAL A 248 -7.00 -21.51 -2.32
N VAL A 249 -7.65 -21.51 -3.49
CA VAL A 249 -7.98 -20.32 -4.25
C VAL A 249 -9.49 -20.24 -4.39
N ASN A 250 -10.11 -19.26 -3.72
CA ASN A 250 -11.57 -19.11 -3.70
C ASN A 250 -12.15 -18.61 -5.02
N GLY A 251 -11.35 -17.96 -5.85
CA GLY A 251 -11.68 -17.50 -7.18
C GLY A 251 -10.72 -18.12 -8.19
N ASN A 252 -10.11 -17.26 -9.01
CA ASN A 252 -9.42 -17.69 -10.23
C ASN A 252 -7.90 -17.78 -10.04
N ILE A 253 -7.28 -18.66 -10.83
CA ILE A 253 -5.83 -18.65 -11.08
C ILE A 253 -5.59 -18.24 -12.52
N GLU A 254 -4.72 -17.27 -12.72
CA GLU A 254 -4.30 -16.82 -14.05
C GLU A 254 -2.77 -16.78 -14.18
N ILE A 255 -2.21 -17.40 -15.21
CA ILE A 255 -0.76 -17.46 -15.49
C ILE A 255 -0.49 -16.78 -16.83
N TYR A 256 0.29 -15.70 -16.82
CA TYR A 256 0.64 -14.92 -18.01
C TYR A 256 2.09 -15.09 -18.45
N ASN A 257 2.31 -14.83 -19.75
CA ASN A 257 3.57 -14.56 -20.45
C ASN A 257 4.85 -14.70 -19.61
N SER A 258 5.57 -15.80 -19.85
CA SER A 258 6.90 -16.15 -19.30
C SER A 258 6.96 -16.49 -17.80
N ALA A 259 5.86 -16.36 -17.06
CA ALA A 259 5.76 -16.90 -15.71
C ALA A 259 5.63 -18.42 -15.76
N ILE A 260 6.28 -19.10 -14.82
CA ILE A 260 6.18 -20.56 -14.68
C ILE A 260 5.64 -20.87 -13.29
N LEU A 261 4.39 -21.30 -13.17
CA LEU A 261 3.86 -21.75 -11.87
C LEU A 261 4.47 -23.10 -11.51
N GLN A 262 5.23 -23.17 -10.43
CA GLN A 262 5.81 -24.41 -9.90
C GLN A 262 4.92 -24.94 -8.76
N GLY A 263 4.18 -26.02 -9.02
CA GLY A 263 3.31 -26.68 -8.04
C GLY A 263 4.07 -27.33 -6.88
N ASN A 264 5.34 -27.67 -7.09
CA ASN A 264 6.29 -28.11 -6.06
C ASN A 264 5.74 -29.26 -5.16
N ASN A 265 5.02 -30.21 -5.76
CA ASN A 265 4.38 -31.35 -5.11
C ASN A 265 3.23 -31.02 -4.14
N PHE A 266 2.81 -29.76 -4.08
CA PHE A 266 1.72 -29.32 -3.22
C PHE A 266 0.36 -29.33 -3.91
N ASN A 267 -0.69 -29.52 -3.11
CA ASN A 267 -2.06 -29.50 -3.63
C ASN A 267 -2.52 -28.06 -3.90
N ILE A 268 -3.35 -27.90 -4.94
CA ILE A 268 -4.03 -26.66 -5.29
C ILE A 268 -5.52 -26.96 -5.38
N ASP A 269 -6.32 -26.38 -4.49
CA ASP A 269 -7.79 -26.46 -4.56
C ASP A 269 -8.35 -25.14 -5.07
N ILE A 270 -9.11 -25.18 -6.18
CA ILE A 270 -9.57 -24.00 -6.91
C ILE A 270 -11.10 -24.01 -6.98
N LYS A 271 -11.73 -22.88 -6.65
CA LYS A 271 -13.19 -22.72 -6.73
C LYS A 271 -13.67 -21.91 -7.94
N GLY A 272 -12.80 -21.12 -8.56
CA GLY A 272 -13.07 -20.42 -9.81
C GLY A 272 -12.36 -21.05 -11.02
N ASP A 273 -12.04 -20.22 -12.00
CA ASP A 273 -11.45 -20.62 -13.28
C ASP A 273 -9.93 -20.81 -13.18
N TRP A 274 -9.40 -21.60 -14.12
CA TRP A 274 -7.97 -21.75 -14.36
C TRP A 274 -7.65 -21.28 -15.77
N THR A 275 -6.85 -20.23 -15.88
CA THR A 275 -6.40 -19.71 -17.17
C THR A 275 -4.88 -19.73 -17.21
N ASN A 276 -4.31 -20.44 -18.17
CA ASN A 276 -2.86 -20.58 -18.31
C ASN A 276 -2.41 -20.21 -19.72
N TYR A 277 -1.83 -19.03 -19.85
CA TYR A 277 -1.21 -18.53 -21.08
C TYR A 277 0.31 -18.75 -21.12
N SER A 278 0.87 -19.54 -20.20
CA SER A 278 2.30 -19.82 -20.07
C SER A 278 2.51 -21.26 -19.57
N ASP A 279 3.45 -21.50 -18.65
CA ASP A 279 3.78 -22.84 -18.16
C ASP A 279 3.29 -23.09 -16.72
N PHE A 280 2.83 -24.33 -16.51
CA PHE A 280 2.60 -24.92 -15.19
C PHE A 280 3.42 -26.20 -15.05
N VAL A 281 4.23 -26.28 -13.99
CA VAL A 281 5.00 -27.48 -13.64
C VAL A 281 4.33 -28.13 -12.43
N PRO A 282 3.57 -29.22 -12.61
CA PRO A 282 2.65 -29.71 -11.58
C PRO A 282 3.33 -30.35 -10.37
N GLY A 283 4.55 -30.90 -10.52
CA GLY A 283 5.13 -31.81 -9.52
C GLY A 283 4.23 -33.04 -9.33
N THR A 284 4.13 -33.56 -8.11
CA THR A 284 3.25 -34.68 -7.75
C THR A 284 1.95 -34.28 -7.04
N GLY A 285 1.71 -32.98 -6.89
CA GLY A 285 0.56 -32.44 -6.16
C GLY A 285 -0.75 -32.67 -6.91
N ARG A 286 -1.87 -32.67 -6.17
CA ARG A 286 -3.21 -32.74 -6.76
C ARG A 286 -3.76 -31.34 -7.03
N VAL A 287 -4.29 -31.14 -8.23
CA VAL A 287 -5.14 -29.99 -8.54
C VAL A 287 -6.61 -30.42 -8.45
N SER A 288 -7.40 -29.77 -7.58
CA SER A 288 -8.82 -30.06 -7.41
C SER A 288 -9.68 -28.86 -7.81
N PHE A 289 -10.62 -29.06 -8.73
CA PHE A 289 -11.66 -28.08 -9.05
C PHE A 289 -12.87 -28.36 -8.17
N THR A 290 -13.11 -27.47 -7.20
CA THR A 290 -14.06 -27.62 -6.08
C THR A 290 -15.19 -26.58 -6.07
N GLY A 291 -15.28 -25.77 -7.13
CA GLY A 291 -16.31 -24.73 -7.27
C GLY A 291 -17.70 -25.32 -7.48
N THR A 292 -18.72 -24.60 -7.02
CA THR A 292 -20.14 -24.96 -7.22
C THR A 292 -20.76 -24.31 -8.46
N VAL A 293 -20.01 -23.45 -9.14
CA VAL A 293 -20.36 -22.83 -10.42
C VAL A 293 -19.54 -23.52 -11.51
N ASP A 294 -19.94 -23.37 -12.78
CA ASP A 294 -19.12 -23.75 -13.92
C ASP A 294 -17.70 -23.17 -13.75
N GLN A 295 -16.69 -24.02 -13.95
CA GLN A 295 -15.29 -23.60 -13.92
C GLN A 295 -14.69 -23.94 -15.28
N VAL A 296 -14.01 -22.99 -15.88
CA VAL A 296 -13.34 -23.12 -17.15
C VAL A 296 -11.86 -23.40 -16.90
N VAL A 297 -11.29 -24.32 -17.69
CA VAL A 297 -9.85 -24.51 -17.82
C VAL A 297 -9.47 -24.03 -19.21
N GLU A 298 -8.81 -22.88 -19.30
CA GLU A 298 -8.36 -22.29 -20.55
C GLU A 298 -6.83 -22.38 -20.65
N ASN A 299 -6.35 -22.93 -21.76
CA ASN A 299 -4.94 -22.92 -22.14
C ASN A 299 -4.88 -22.95 -23.68
N PRO A 300 -4.19 -22.00 -24.35
CA PRO A 300 -4.12 -21.94 -25.81
C PRO A 300 -3.24 -23.05 -26.42
N MET A 301 -2.52 -23.80 -25.57
CA MET A 301 -1.72 -24.97 -25.93
C MET A 301 -2.22 -26.21 -25.18
N ILE A 302 -1.34 -26.91 -24.45
CA ILE A 302 -1.66 -28.13 -23.71
C ILE A 302 -1.52 -27.84 -22.23
N GLU A 303 -2.61 -28.03 -21.48
CA GLU A 303 -2.57 -28.03 -20.03
C GLU A 303 -2.27 -29.43 -19.48
N ARG A 304 -1.41 -29.53 -18.45
CA ARG A 304 -1.02 -30.81 -17.83
C ARG A 304 -1.12 -30.76 -16.32
N PHE A 305 -1.95 -31.64 -15.78
CA PHE A 305 -2.02 -31.91 -14.35
C PHE A 305 -1.45 -33.29 -14.06
N TYR A 306 -0.64 -33.43 -13.01
CA TYR A 306 -0.14 -34.75 -12.58
C TYR A 306 -1.26 -35.59 -11.96
N ASN A 307 -2.04 -34.98 -11.06
CA ASN A 307 -3.20 -35.59 -10.42
C ASN A 307 -4.34 -34.57 -10.43
N LEU A 308 -5.37 -34.83 -11.26
CA LEU A 308 -6.52 -33.95 -11.43
C LEU A 308 -7.75 -34.54 -10.75
N ARG A 309 -8.47 -33.74 -9.97
CA ARG A 309 -9.78 -34.09 -9.43
C ARG A 309 -10.82 -33.04 -9.79
N LEU A 310 -11.96 -33.48 -10.31
CA LEU A 310 -13.08 -32.64 -10.67
C LEU A 310 -14.27 -33.00 -9.76
N PHE A 311 -14.80 -32.02 -9.03
CA PHE A 311 -16.06 -32.16 -8.31
C PHE A 311 -17.12 -31.39 -9.08
N LYS A 312 -17.82 -32.09 -9.97
CA LYS A 312 -18.88 -31.52 -10.80
C LYS A 312 -20.18 -32.26 -10.50
N SER A 313 -21.25 -31.51 -10.27
CA SER A 313 -22.61 -31.99 -10.05
C SER A 313 -23.50 -31.54 -11.20
#